data_AF-A0A484X2Q1-F1
#
_entry.id   AF-A0A484X2Q1-F1
#
_cell.length_a   1.000
_cell.length_b   1.000
_cell.length_c   1.000
_cell.angle_alpha   90.00
_cell.angle_beta   90.00
_cell.angle_gamma   90.00
#
_symmetry.space_group_name_H-M   'P 1'
#
loop_
_entity.id
_entity.type
_entity.pdbx_description
1 polymer ?
#
loop_
_entity_poly.entity_id
_entity_poly.type
_entity_poly.pdbx_seq_one_letter_code
_entity_poly.pdbx_strand_id
1 'polypeptide(L)'
;MYERAVNCRHHSPACARLAKSLIESQRPRYVLIEGPADFNDRIDELFLAHQLPVAIYSYCQYQDGAAPGRGAWTPFAEFSPEWQALQAARRIQAQTYFIDLPCWAQSEEEDDSPDTQDESQTLLLRDTRMDNSDTLWDHLFEDESQQTALPSALARYFAQLRGDSPGDALQSSARSLYGSLDYMGDAAKQWRRVSRLRRLARSCTGKHVARMPAGN
;
A
#
# COMPACT_ATOMS: atom_id res chain seq x y z
N MET A 1 -16.87 3.32 11.92
CA MET A 1 -15.92 2.31 11.41
C MET A 1 -14.53 2.81 11.70
N TYR A 2 -13.63 1.96 12.20
CA TYR A 2 -12.23 2.31 12.40
C TYR A 2 -11.45 1.97 11.12
N GLU A 3 -10.72 2.94 10.57
CA GLU A 3 -9.78 2.73 9.47
C GLU A 3 -8.40 2.45 10.07
N ARG A 4 -7.71 1.42 9.57
CA ARG A 4 -6.34 1.11 9.99
C ARG A 4 -5.49 0.89 8.75
N ALA A 5 -4.52 1.78 8.55
CA ALA A 5 -3.48 1.62 7.54
C ALA A 5 -2.24 1.00 8.18
N VAL A 6 -1.59 0.09 7.46
CA VAL A 6 -0.32 -0.51 7.85
C VAL A 6 0.65 -0.24 6.70
N ASN A 7 1.68 0.56 6.96
CA ASN A 7 2.77 0.75 6.00
C ASN A 7 3.72 -0.43 6.19
N CYS A 8 4.15 -1.05 5.09
CA CYS A 8 4.92 -2.28 5.09
C CYS A 8 6.08 -2.18 4.09
N ARG A 9 7.06 -3.08 4.24
CA ARG A 9 8.03 -3.39 3.18
C ARG A 9 7.55 -4.61 2.41
N HIS A 10 7.54 -4.55 1.07
CA HIS A 10 6.97 -5.60 0.18
C HIS A 10 7.55 -7.01 0.38
N HIS A 11 8.76 -7.11 0.94
CA HIS A 11 9.45 -8.38 1.17
C HIS A 11 9.83 -8.56 2.64
N SER A 12 8.89 -8.30 3.54
CA SER A 12 9.08 -8.40 4.99
C SER A 12 8.22 -9.53 5.59
N PRO A 13 8.83 -10.65 6.02
CA PRO A 13 8.13 -11.70 6.77
C PRO A 13 7.39 -11.17 8.01
N ALA A 14 7.99 -10.23 8.75
CA ALA A 14 7.37 -9.60 9.91
C ALA A 14 6.11 -8.81 9.53
N CYS A 15 6.17 -7.98 8.49
CA CYS A 15 5.00 -7.26 7.98
C CYS A 15 3.94 -8.22 7.46
N ALA A 16 4.33 -9.33 6.84
CA ALA A 16 3.41 -10.31 6.29
C ALA A 16 2.63 -11.05 7.39
N ARG A 17 3.31 -11.47 8.46
CA ARG A 17 2.67 -12.01 9.67
C ARG A 17 1.75 -10.99 10.33
N LEU A 18 2.18 -9.74 10.41
CA LEU A 18 1.39 -8.66 10.99
C LEU A 18 0.10 -8.40 10.20
N ALA A 19 0.21 -8.21 8.89
CA ALA A 19 -0.92 -7.95 8.00
C ALA A 19 -1.97 -9.06 8.11
N LYS A 20 -1.54 -10.32 8.01
CA LYS A 20 -2.40 -11.49 8.21
C LYS A 20 -3.10 -11.46 9.57
N SER A 21 -2.34 -11.32 10.66
CA SER A 21 -2.89 -11.35 12.01
C SER A 21 -3.89 -10.22 12.27
N LEU A 22 -3.62 -9.02 11.75
CA LEU A 22 -4.53 -7.87 11.88
C LEU A 22 -5.83 -8.10 11.13
N ILE A 23 -5.78 -8.63 9.90
CA ILE A 23 -6.96 -8.91 9.09
C ILE A 23 -7.79 -10.02 9.76
N GLU A 24 -7.17 -11.13 10.17
CA GLU A 24 -7.86 -12.26 10.79
C GLU A 24 -8.52 -11.90 12.12
N SER A 25 -7.84 -11.09 12.95
CA SER A 25 -8.36 -10.67 14.26
C SER A 25 -9.43 -9.59 14.17
N GLN A 26 -9.24 -8.57 13.34
CA GLN A 26 -10.18 -7.44 13.25
C GLN A 26 -11.37 -7.74 12.34
N ARG A 27 -11.25 -8.74 11.46
CA ARG A 27 -12.27 -9.14 10.49
C ARG A 27 -12.87 -7.95 9.72
N PRO A 28 -12.05 -7.12 9.06
CA PRO A 28 -12.55 -5.95 8.37
C PRO A 28 -13.48 -6.35 7.22
N ARG A 29 -14.46 -5.49 6.92
CA ARG A 29 -15.33 -5.69 5.75
C ARG A 29 -14.58 -5.50 4.42
N TYR A 30 -13.56 -4.65 4.42
CA TYR A 30 -12.77 -4.30 3.24
C TYR A 30 -11.27 -4.40 3.56
N VAL A 31 -10.50 -4.95 2.62
CA VAL A 31 -9.04 -4.97 2.66
C VAL A 31 -8.55 -4.31 1.36
N LEU A 32 -7.77 -3.23 1.51
CA LEU A 32 -7.20 -2.48 0.40
C LEU A 32 -5.70 -2.78 0.34
N ILE A 33 -5.21 -3.26 -0.80
CA ILE A 33 -3.85 -3.75 -0.97
C ILE A 33 -3.19 -2.97 -2.11
N GLU A 34 -1.91 -2.62 -1.97
CA GLU A 34 -1.13 -2.11 -3.08
C GLU A 34 -1.02 -3.17 -4.19
N GLY A 35 -1.15 -2.74 -5.42
CA GLY A 35 -1.28 -3.57 -6.61
C GLY A 35 -2.14 -2.90 -7.69
N PRO A 36 -2.09 -3.42 -8.92
CA PRO A 36 -2.70 -2.78 -10.09
C PRO A 36 -4.23 -2.83 -10.02
N ALA A 37 -4.87 -1.67 -9.88
CA ALA A 37 -6.33 -1.59 -9.70
C ALA A 37 -7.13 -2.11 -10.90
N ASP A 38 -6.55 -2.10 -12.11
CA ASP A 38 -7.10 -2.68 -13.33
C ASP A 38 -7.05 -4.22 -13.35
N PHE A 39 -6.40 -4.86 -12.39
CA PHE A 39 -6.43 -6.32 -12.22
C PHE A 39 -7.59 -6.82 -11.33
N ASN A 40 -8.32 -5.92 -10.66
CA ASN A 40 -9.32 -6.31 -9.67
C ASN A 40 -10.43 -7.24 -10.18
N ASP A 41 -10.88 -7.10 -11.44
CA ASP A 41 -11.90 -7.99 -12.02
C ASP A 41 -11.39 -9.42 -12.23
N ARG A 42 -10.07 -9.61 -12.19
CA ARG A 42 -9.37 -10.89 -12.29
C ARG A 42 -8.66 -11.28 -10.99
N ILE A 43 -8.96 -10.60 -9.88
CA ILE A 43 -8.31 -10.90 -8.58
C ILE A 43 -8.49 -12.37 -8.17
N ASP A 44 -9.58 -13.00 -8.63
CA ASP A 44 -9.85 -14.41 -8.37
C ASP A 44 -8.80 -15.36 -8.98
N GLU A 45 -8.11 -14.94 -10.05
CA GLU A 45 -7.05 -15.72 -10.70
C GLU A 45 -5.85 -15.93 -9.77
N LEU A 46 -5.61 -15.04 -8.79
CA LEU A 46 -4.54 -15.19 -7.81
C LEU A 46 -4.81 -16.33 -6.80
N PHE A 47 -6.04 -16.85 -6.72
CA PHE A 47 -6.38 -17.97 -5.84
C PHE A 47 -6.39 -19.33 -6.55
N LEU A 48 -5.98 -19.38 -7.82
CA LEU A 48 -5.69 -20.63 -8.50
C LEU A 48 -4.46 -21.30 -7.86
N ALA A 49 -4.25 -22.58 -8.18
CA ALA A 49 -3.12 -23.35 -7.66
C ALA A 49 -1.81 -22.90 -8.33
N HIS A 50 -1.20 -21.85 -7.77
CA HIS A 50 0.09 -21.32 -8.20
C HIS A 50 1.23 -21.84 -7.32
N GLN A 51 2.42 -21.98 -7.92
CA GLN A 51 3.67 -22.10 -7.19
C GLN A 51 4.28 -20.69 -7.06
N LEU A 52 4.56 -20.25 -5.84
CA LEU A 52 5.16 -18.94 -5.59
C LEU A 52 6.68 -18.95 -5.89
N PRO A 53 7.27 -17.81 -6.30
CA PRO A 53 6.63 -16.50 -6.49
C PRO A 53 5.83 -16.39 -7.80
N VAL A 54 4.77 -15.57 -7.79
CA VAL A 54 3.96 -15.21 -8.96
C VAL A 54 3.97 -13.69 -9.12
N ALA A 55 3.75 -13.17 -10.32
CA ALA A 55 3.66 -11.73 -10.53
C ALA A 55 2.52 -11.37 -11.50
N ILE A 56 1.86 -10.24 -11.23
CA ILE A 56 1.02 -9.59 -12.25
C ILE A 56 1.95 -8.77 -13.13
N TYR A 57 1.86 -9.01 -14.44
CA TYR A 57 2.53 -8.17 -15.44
C TYR A 57 1.50 -7.24 -16.07
N SER A 58 1.72 -5.93 -15.91
CA SER A 58 0.94 -4.88 -16.55
C SER A 58 1.76 -4.31 -17.70
N TYR A 59 1.14 -4.12 -18.87
CA TYR A 59 1.81 -3.56 -20.04
C TYR A 59 0.89 -2.59 -20.79
N CYS A 60 1.43 -1.46 -21.23
CA CYS A 60 0.75 -0.52 -22.11
C CYS A 60 1.65 -0.08 -23.26
N GLN A 61 1.05 0.18 -24.42
CA GLN A 61 1.72 0.80 -25.57
C GLN A 61 1.18 2.21 -25.78
N TYR A 62 2.09 3.13 -26.13
CA TYR A 62 1.73 4.47 -26.54
C TYR A 62 1.14 4.47 -27.95
N GLN A 63 0.17 5.35 -28.18
CA GLN A 63 -0.59 5.39 -29.44
C GLN A 63 0.25 5.81 -30.65
N ASP A 64 1.34 6.55 -30.43
CA ASP A 64 2.22 7.02 -31.49
C ASP A 64 3.19 5.94 -32.00
N GLY A 65 3.28 4.79 -31.31
CA GLY A 65 4.11 3.64 -31.68
C GLY A 65 5.62 3.92 -31.74
N ALA A 66 6.03 5.16 -31.44
CA ALA A 66 7.40 5.63 -31.52
C ALA A 66 8.12 5.47 -30.19
N ALA A 67 7.40 5.59 -29.07
CA ALA A 67 7.91 5.30 -27.74
C ALA A 67 7.78 3.81 -27.39
N PRO A 68 8.80 3.19 -26.75
CA PRO A 68 8.66 1.84 -26.21
C PRO A 68 7.52 1.79 -25.19
N GLY A 69 6.67 0.77 -25.27
CA GLY A 69 5.60 0.57 -24.28
C GLY A 69 6.15 0.37 -22.86
N ARG A 70 5.34 0.70 -21.85
CA ARG A 70 5.70 0.59 -20.43
C ARG A 70 5.20 -0.73 -19.86
N GLY A 71 6.07 -1.39 -19.09
CA GLY A 71 5.74 -2.60 -18.34
C GLY A 71 5.97 -2.39 -16.85
N ALA A 72 5.13 -3.02 -16.02
CA ALA A 72 5.31 -3.06 -14.57
C ALA A 72 5.04 -4.47 -14.03
N TRP A 73 5.85 -4.88 -13.07
CA TRP A 73 5.70 -6.15 -12.36
C TRP A 73 5.22 -5.89 -10.94
N THR A 74 4.17 -6.61 -10.52
CA THR A 74 3.71 -6.66 -9.13
C THR A 74 3.96 -8.07 -8.60
N PRO A 75 5.13 -8.33 -7.98
CA PRO A 75 5.49 -9.65 -7.50
C PRO A 75 4.80 -10.00 -6.18
N PHE A 76 4.46 -11.27 -6.04
CA PHE A 76 3.90 -11.87 -4.84
C PHE A 76 4.75 -13.08 -4.46
N ALA A 77 5.13 -13.13 -3.18
CA ALA A 77 5.88 -14.22 -2.59
C ALA A 77 5.22 -14.63 -1.28
N GLU A 78 5.57 -15.80 -0.75
CA GLU A 78 4.99 -16.28 0.51
C GLU A 78 5.23 -15.31 1.68
N PHE A 79 6.37 -14.62 1.65
CA PHE A 79 6.76 -13.61 2.62
C PHE A 79 6.32 -12.18 2.25
N SER A 80 5.53 -11.98 1.18
CA SER A 80 5.04 -10.64 0.85
C SER A 80 3.78 -10.29 1.67
N PRO A 81 3.73 -9.10 2.29
CA PRO A 81 2.55 -8.67 3.04
C PRO A 81 1.27 -8.60 2.19
N GLU A 82 1.39 -8.26 0.92
CA GLU A 82 0.28 -8.16 -0.03
C GLU A 82 -0.33 -9.54 -0.28
N TRP A 83 0.50 -10.57 -0.47
CA TRP A 83 0.05 -11.94 -0.64
C TRP A 83 -0.63 -12.47 0.62
N GLN A 84 -0.02 -12.27 1.79
CA GLN A 84 -0.62 -12.70 3.05
C GLN A 84 -1.93 -11.95 3.36
N ALA A 85 -2.01 -10.66 3.03
CA ALA A 85 -3.23 -9.87 3.16
C ALA A 85 -4.35 -10.39 2.25
N LEU A 86 -4.03 -10.70 0.99
CA LEU A 86 -4.96 -11.27 0.01
C LEU A 86 -5.53 -12.61 0.50
N GLN A 87 -4.66 -13.51 0.96
CA GLN A 87 -5.07 -14.83 1.49
C GLN A 87 -5.89 -14.71 2.78
N ALA A 88 -5.50 -13.83 3.70
CA ALA A 88 -6.23 -13.57 4.93
C ALA A 88 -7.63 -12.99 4.67
N ALA A 89 -7.72 -12.02 3.74
CA ALA A 89 -8.97 -11.40 3.36
C ALA A 89 -9.96 -12.42 2.77
N ARG A 90 -9.49 -13.31 1.88
CA ARG A 90 -10.33 -14.40 1.33
C ARG A 90 -10.84 -15.33 2.43
N ARG A 91 -9.97 -15.72 3.37
CA ARG A 91 -10.32 -16.61 4.49
C ARG A 91 -11.46 -16.06 5.36
N ILE A 92 -11.47 -14.74 5.60
CA ILE A 92 -12.53 -14.09 6.38
C ILE A 92 -13.69 -13.56 5.52
N GLN A 93 -13.64 -13.78 4.20
CA GLN A 93 -14.62 -13.31 3.21
C GLN A 93 -14.75 -11.77 3.16
N ALA A 94 -13.65 -11.05 3.37
CA ALA A 94 -13.60 -9.60 3.20
C ALA A 94 -13.56 -9.21 1.70
N GLN A 95 -14.15 -8.06 1.37
CA GLN A 95 -14.03 -7.51 0.02
C GLN A 95 -12.62 -6.94 -0.18
N THR A 96 -11.90 -7.44 -1.18
CA THR A 96 -10.50 -7.09 -1.40
C THR A 96 -10.35 -6.28 -2.68
N TYR A 97 -9.52 -5.23 -2.64
CA TYR A 97 -9.25 -4.38 -3.80
C TYR A 97 -7.78 -3.95 -3.86
N PHE A 98 -7.19 -4.07 -5.04
CA PHE A 98 -5.98 -3.37 -5.45
C PHE A 98 -6.24 -1.88 -5.67
N ILE A 99 -5.30 -1.03 -5.24
CA ILE A 99 -5.51 0.43 -5.15
C ILE A 99 -4.45 1.28 -5.86
N ASP A 100 -3.48 0.68 -6.53
CA ASP A 100 -2.50 1.44 -7.29
C ASP A 100 -3.02 1.82 -8.65
N LEU A 101 -2.47 2.92 -9.16
CA LEU A 101 -2.77 3.34 -10.53
C LEU A 101 -2.28 2.27 -11.50
N PRO A 102 -3.08 1.93 -12.52
CA PRO A 102 -2.63 1.13 -13.64
C PRO A 102 -1.35 1.69 -14.26
N CYS A 103 -0.52 0.82 -14.84
CA CYS A 103 0.78 1.19 -15.42
C CYS A 103 0.68 2.36 -16.43
N TRP A 104 -0.39 2.42 -17.22
CA TRP A 104 -0.64 3.49 -18.20
C TRP A 104 -1.09 4.82 -17.59
N ALA A 105 -1.56 4.82 -16.34
CA ALA A 105 -2.02 6.00 -15.61
C ALA A 105 -0.94 6.57 -14.67
N GLN A 106 0.19 5.88 -14.53
CA GLN A 106 1.33 6.36 -13.77
C GLN A 106 2.09 7.41 -14.60
N SER A 107 2.55 8.49 -13.97
CA SER A 107 3.45 9.46 -14.62
C SER A 107 4.77 8.79 -15.01
N GLU A 108 5.37 9.27 -16.10
CA GLU A 108 6.74 8.89 -16.53
C GLU A 108 7.81 9.66 -15.78
N GLU A 109 7.45 10.79 -15.19
CA GLU A 109 8.26 11.47 -14.19
C GLU A 109 8.37 10.46 -13.03
N GLU A 110 9.49 9.72 -13.01
CA GLU A 110 10.06 9.18 -11.79
C GLU A 110 9.96 10.29 -10.75
N ASP A 111 9.49 9.95 -9.55
CA ASP A 111 9.37 10.87 -8.43
C ASP A 111 10.78 11.39 -8.10
N ASP A 112 11.22 12.39 -8.87
CA ASP A 112 12.48 13.12 -8.75
C ASP A 112 12.31 14.15 -7.63
N SER A 113 11.53 13.81 -6.59
CA SER A 113 11.46 14.59 -5.37
C SER A 113 12.81 14.46 -4.67
N PRO A 114 13.56 15.56 -4.57
CA PRO A 114 14.93 15.48 -4.11
C PRO A 114 15.00 15.25 -2.58
N ASP A 115 15.92 14.36 -2.22
CA ASP A 115 16.72 14.29 -0.99
C ASP A 115 16.07 14.10 0.39
N THR A 116 14.83 14.52 0.67
CA THR A 116 14.35 14.50 2.08
C THR A 116 14.18 13.08 2.66
N GLN A 117 13.70 12.14 1.85
CA GLN A 117 13.56 10.74 2.27
C GLN A 117 14.94 10.07 2.39
N ASP A 118 15.87 10.39 1.49
CA ASP A 118 17.24 9.88 1.47
C ASP A 118 18.09 10.45 2.64
N GLU A 119 17.92 11.73 2.98
CA GLU A 119 18.56 12.37 4.13
C GLU A 119 18.08 11.76 5.46
N SER A 120 16.76 11.59 5.62
CA SER A 120 16.19 10.99 6.85
C SER A 120 16.67 9.54 7.04
N GLN A 121 16.78 8.79 5.96
CA GLN A 121 17.27 7.42 5.95
C GLN A 121 18.78 7.38 6.25
N THR A 122 19.56 8.30 5.66
CA THR A 122 21.00 8.45 5.90
C THR A 122 21.30 8.79 7.36
N LEU A 123 20.56 9.72 7.96
CA LEU A 123 20.69 10.07 9.38
C LEU A 123 20.37 8.86 10.26
N LEU A 124 19.31 8.11 9.95
CA LEU A 124 18.92 6.94 10.72
C LEU A 124 19.99 5.82 10.66
N LEU A 125 20.56 5.57 9.49
CA LEU A 125 21.67 4.62 9.33
C LEU A 125 22.89 5.04 10.15
N ARG A 126 23.24 6.32 10.11
CA ARG A 126 24.37 6.87 10.89
C ARG A 126 24.15 6.74 12.40
N ASP A 127 22.97 7.09 12.90
CA ASP A 127 22.64 7.04 14.33
C ASP A 127 22.60 5.61 14.86
N THR A 128 22.11 4.68 14.05
CA THR A 128 22.06 3.25 14.39
C THR A 128 23.35 2.50 14.10
N ARG A 129 24.32 3.15 13.44
CA ARG A 129 25.58 2.57 12.96
C ARG A 129 25.36 1.33 12.08
N MET A 130 24.33 1.38 11.24
CA MET A 130 24.01 0.33 10.28
C MET A 130 24.56 0.68 8.91
N ASP A 131 25.09 -0.32 8.21
CA ASP A 131 25.79 -0.11 6.94
C ASP A 131 24.82 0.12 5.76
N ASN A 132 23.59 -0.39 5.85
CA ASN A 132 22.55 -0.23 4.83
C ASN A 132 21.13 -0.40 5.40
N SER A 133 20.15 -0.05 4.58
CA SER A 133 18.71 -0.09 4.91
C SER A 133 18.18 -1.49 5.19
N ASP A 134 18.76 -2.52 4.57
CA ASP A 134 18.35 -3.92 4.75
C ASP A 134 18.76 -4.43 6.13
N THR A 135 20.01 -4.24 6.51
CA THR A 135 20.52 -4.58 7.84
C THR A 135 19.76 -3.83 8.94
N LEU A 136 19.48 -2.55 8.71
CA LEU A 136 18.67 -1.75 9.63
C LEU A 136 17.25 -2.33 9.77
N TRP A 137 16.62 -2.68 8.64
CA TRP A 137 15.28 -3.26 8.64
C TRP A 137 15.23 -4.59 9.39
N ASP A 138 16.17 -5.48 9.11
CA ASP A 138 16.27 -6.79 9.76
C ASP A 138 16.40 -6.64 11.28
N HIS A 139 17.28 -5.74 11.72
CA HIS A 139 17.51 -5.47 13.14
C HIS A 139 16.28 -4.86 13.84
N LEU A 140 15.55 -3.97 13.16
CA LEU A 140 14.43 -3.24 13.75
C LEU A 140 13.10 -4.01 13.74
N PHE A 141 12.89 -4.91 12.77
CA PHE A 141 11.55 -5.42 12.48
C PHE A 141 11.46 -6.92 12.28
N GLU A 142 12.51 -7.60 11.83
CA GLU A 142 12.41 -9.03 11.47
C GLU A 142 12.64 -9.98 12.66
N ASP A 143 13.12 -9.47 13.80
CA ASP A 143 13.22 -10.23 15.04
C ASP A 143 11.82 -10.55 15.62
N GLU A 144 11.51 -11.84 15.72
CA GLU A 144 10.24 -12.33 16.28
C GLU A 144 10.00 -11.90 17.73
N SER A 145 11.07 -11.67 18.50
CA SER A 145 10.94 -11.19 19.89
C SER A 145 10.24 -9.81 19.98
N GLN A 146 10.26 -9.05 18.88
CA GLN A 146 9.73 -7.69 18.80
C GLN A 146 8.29 -7.64 18.24
N GLN A 147 7.68 -8.79 17.93
CA GLN A 147 6.41 -8.90 17.22
C GLN A 147 5.26 -8.11 17.89
N THR A 148 5.21 -8.07 19.22
CA THR A 148 4.18 -7.33 19.96
C THR A 148 4.31 -5.81 19.79
N ALA A 149 5.55 -5.30 19.69
CA ALA A 149 5.84 -3.87 19.53
C ALA A 149 5.89 -3.42 18.06
N LEU A 150 5.94 -4.38 17.12
CA LEU A 150 6.08 -4.16 15.68
C LEU A 150 5.09 -3.11 15.12
N PRO A 151 3.77 -3.12 15.44
CA PRO A 151 2.84 -2.13 14.88
C PRO A 151 3.21 -0.70 15.25
N SER A 152 3.58 -0.47 16.51
CA SER A 152 4.02 0.85 16.99
C SER A 152 5.40 1.24 16.44
N ALA A 153 6.30 0.27 16.28
CA ALA A 153 7.63 0.51 15.73
C ALA A 153 7.55 0.95 14.27
N LEU A 154 6.77 0.24 13.44
CA LEU A 154 6.51 0.61 12.05
C LEU A 154 5.85 1.99 11.95
N ALA A 155 4.83 2.27 12.77
CA ALA A 155 4.16 3.57 12.78
C ALA A 155 5.14 4.73 13.06
N ARG A 156 6.06 4.54 14.02
CA ARG A 156 7.10 5.52 14.35
C ARG A 156 8.11 5.69 13.22
N TYR A 157 8.59 4.58 12.66
CA TYR A 157 9.55 4.58 11.56
C TYR A 157 9.02 5.32 10.33
N PHE A 158 7.81 4.97 9.86
CA PHE A 158 7.20 5.63 8.71
C PHE A 158 6.69 7.05 8.99
N ALA A 159 6.53 7.44 10.26
CA ALA A 159 6.31 8.84 10.61
C ALA A 159 7.59 9.67 10.47
N GLN A 160 8.75 9.10 10.83
CA GLN A 160 10.05 9.76 10.67
C GLN A 160 10.45 9.90 9.19
N LEU A 161 10.23 8.85 8.38
CA LEU A 161 10.58 8.89 6.96
C LEU A 161 9.72 9.82 6.10
N ARG A 162 8.47 10.10 6.51
CA ARG A 162 7.57 10.96 5.73
C ARG A 162 7.97 12.44 5.78
N GLY A 163 8.73 12.87 6.79
CA GLY A 163 9.05 14.28 7.02
C GLY A 163 7.80 15.19 7.04
N ASP A 164 8.00 16.48 6.72
CA ASP A 164 6.92 17.48 6.57
C ASP A 164 6.43 17.62 5.10
N SER A 165 6.87 16.75 4.20
CA SER A 165 6.58 16.88 2.76
C SER A 165 5.10 16.59 2.46
N PRO A 166 4.36 17.53 1.82
CA PRO A 166 3.01 17.28 1.35
C PRO A 166 3.08 16.26 0.20
N GLY A 167 2.42 15.12 0.37
CA GLY A 167 2.46 14.02 -0.60
C GLY A 167 2.20 14.44 -2.05
N ASP A 168 2.87 13.73 -2.95
CA ASP A 168 3.11 14.07 -4.35
C ASP A 168 1.86 14.57 -5.13
N ALA A 169 1.93 15.82 -5.59
CA ALA A 169 0.85 16.52 -6.29
C ALA A 169 0.61 15.97 -7.70
N LEU A 170 1.64 15.38 -8.32
CA LEU A 170 1.57 14.76 -9.64
C LEU A 170 0.78 13.45 -9.58
N GLN A 171 1.10 12.59 -8.62
CA GLN A 171 0.33 11.37 -8.38
C GLN A 171 -1.13 11.67 -7.99
N SER A 172 -1.37 12.78 -7.27
CA SER A 172 -2.72 13.26 -6.96
C SER A 172 -3.50 13.69 -8.21
N SER A 173 -2.83 14.31 -9.18
CA SER A 173 -3.41 14.72 -10.47
C SER A 173 -3.70 13.51 -11.37
N ALA A 174 -2.78 12.55 -11.45
CA ALA A 174 -2.97 11.28 -12.15
C ALA A 174 -4.16 10.48 -11.59
N ARG A 175 -4.30 10.42 -10.26
CA ARG A 175 -5.46 9.81 -9.57
C ARG A 175 -6.79 10.50 -9.90
N SER A 176 -6.77 11.81 -10.11
CA SER A 176 -7.94 12.59 -10.50
C SER A 176 -8.34 12.30 -11.95
N LEU A 177 -7.37 12.27 -12.87
CA LEU A 177 -7.56 11.94 -14.29
C LEU A 177 -8.05 10.50 -14.48
N TYR A 178 -7.46 9.54 -13.78
CA TYR A 178 -7.93 8.15 -13.80
C TYR A 178 -9.38 8.02 -13.33
N GLY A 179 -9.81 8.84 -12.36
CA GLY A 179 -11.19 8.86 -11.90
C GLY A 179 -12.18 9.62 -12.79
N SER A 180 -11.71 10.39 -13.78
CA SER A 180 -12.56 11.14 -14.72
C SER A 180 -12.64 10.51 -16.11
N LEU A 181 -11.72 9.60 -16.46
CA LEU A 181 -11.74 8.84 -17.71
C LEU A 181 -12.95 7.90 -17.76
N ASP A 182 -14.02 8.32 -18.44
CA ASP A 182 -15.19 7.48 -18.76
C ASP A 182 -14.90 6.49 -19.91
N TYR A 183 -13.74 6.64 -20.58
CA TYR A 183 -13.17 5.70 -21.54
C TYR A 183 -12.37 4.64 -20.77
N MET A 184 -13.01 3.56 -20.35
CA MET A 184 -12.50 2.26 -19.85
C MET A 184 -13.48 1.76 -18.78
N GLY A 185 -14.64 1.28 -19.26
CA GLY A 185 -15.89 1.20 -18.51
C GLY A 185 -15.84 0.58 -17.11
N ASP A 186 -15.05 -0.47 -16.89
CA ASP A 186 -15.08 -1.20 -15.61
C ASP A 186 -13.97 -0.77 -14.62
N ALA A 187 -12.78 -0.47 -15.12
CA ALA A 187 -11.67 0.04 -14.29
C ALA A 187 -11.99 1.41 -13.66
N ALA A 188 -12.60 2.34 -14.41
CA ALA A 188 -12.99 3.65 -13.89
C ALA A 188 -14.14 3.55 -12.85
N LYS A 189 -15.11 2.66 -13.05
CA LYS A 189 -16.17 2.38 -12.06
C LYS A 189 -15.59 1.80 -10.78
N GLN A 190 -14.61 0.91 -10.89
CA GLN A 190 -13.94 0.27 -9.78
C GLN A 190 -13.09 1.26 -8.99
N TRP A 191 -12.37 2.16 -9.67
CA TRP A 191 -11.70 3.28 -9.02
C TRP A 191 -12.67 4.23 -8.33
N ARG A 192 -13.80 4.58 -8.94
CA ARG A 192 -14.84 5.39 -8.28
C ARG A 192 -15.36 4.68 -7.03
N ARG A 193 -15.47 3.34 -7.04
CA ARG A 193 -15.85 2.51 -5.89
C ARG A 193 -14.75 2.50 -4.81
N VAL A 194 -13.49 2.28 -5.16
CA VAL A 194 -12.32 2.35 -4.24
C VAL A 194 -12.15 3.76 -3.67
N SER A 195 -12.28 4.80 -4.50
CA SER A 195 -12.23 6.20 -4.10
C SER A 195 -13.41 6.60 -3.22
N ARG A 196 -14.59 6.01 -3.44
CA ARG A 196 -15.74 6.17 -2.55
C ARG A 196 -15.51 5.42 -1.23
N LEU A 197 -14.92 4.23 -1.24
CA LEU A 197 -14.55 3.48 -0.03
C LEU A 197 -13.48 4.23 0.79
N ARG A 198 -12.43 4.75 0.14
CA ARG A 198 -11.42 5.64 0.75
C ARG A 198 -12.06 6.91 1.31
N ARG A 199 -12.97 7.57 0.57
CA ARG A 199 -13.70 8.75 1.07
C ARG A 199 -14.67 8.43 2.19
N LEU A 200 -15.36 7.29 2.15
CA LEU A 200 -16.26 6.84 3.23
C LEU A 200 -15.46 6.59 4.51
N ALA A 201 -14.32 5.90 4.40
CA ALA A 201 -13.40 5.69 5.52
C ALA A 201 -12.91 7.03 6.12
N ARG A 202 -12.58 8.00 5.27
CA ARG A 202 -12.23 9.38 5.68
C ARG A 202 -13.41 10.27 6.12
N SER A 203 -14.66 10.00 5.71
CA SER A 203 -15.83 10.85 6.05
C SER A 203 -16.51 10.42 7.35
N CYS A 204 -16.34 9.15 7.75
CA CYS A 204 -16.78 8.66 9.05
C CYS A 204 -15.91 9.15 10.23
N THR A 205 -14.89 9.96 9.98
CA THR A 205 -14.07 10.67 10.99
C THR A 205 -14.45 12.16 11.12
N GLY A 206 -15.68 12.52 10.75
CA GLY A 206 -16.23 13.85 10.97
C GLY A 206 -16.85 14.03 12.36
N LYS A 207 -16.11 14.73 13.24
CA LYS A 207 -16.59 15.47 14.43
C LYS A 207 -17.21 14.64 15.57
N HIS A 208 -16.41 14.36 16.60
CA HIS A 208 -16.71 14.65 18.00
C HIS A 208 -15.45 14.34 18.83
N VAL A 209 -14.57 15.34 18.99
CA VAL A 209 -13.74 15.38 20.20
C VAL A 209 -14.69 15.83 21.31
N ALA A 210 -15.31 14.86 21.98
CA ALA A 210 -16.00 15.14 23.24
C ALA A 210 -14.91 15.38 24.29
N ARG A 211 -14.62 16.66 24.53
CA ARG A 211 -13.86 17.13 25.69
C ARG A 211 -14.68 16.78 26.93
N MET A 212 -14.26 15.79 27.72
CA MET A 212 -14.81 15.61 29.06
C MET A 212 -14.32 16.77 29.94
N PRO A 213 -15.22 17.53 30.61
CA PRO A 213 -14.79 18.41 31.69
C PRO A 213 -14.43 17.56 32.91
N ALA A 214 -13.26 17.84 33.48
CA ALA A 214 -12.80 17.30 34.75
C ALA A 214 -13.40 18.09 35.91
N GLY A 215 -13.92 17.39 36.93
CA GLY A 215 -14.25 17.88 38.28
C GLY A 215 -15.47 18.81 38.36
N ASN A 216 -16.34 18.73 39.35
CA ASN A 216 -16.24 18.20 40.72
C ASN A 216 -17.60 17.63 41.15
#